data_AF-H1YFX5-F1
#
_entry.id   AF-H1YFX5-F1
#
_cell.length_a   1.000
_cell.length_b   1.000
_cell.length_c   1.000
_cell.angle_alpha   90.00
_cell.angle_beta   90.00
_cell.angle_gamma   90.00
#
_symmetry.space_group_name_H-M   'P 1'
#
loop_
_entity.id
_entity.type
_entity.pdbx_description
1 polymer ?
#
loop_
_entity_poly.entity_id
_entity_poly.type
_entity_poly.pdbx_seq_one_letter_code
_entity_poly.pdbx_strand_id
1 'polypeptide(L)'
;MAQKYTAKYTAPAAAKQPRPESAPAQFVFGKNNYRVFLLAIAVVILGFILMMGTTDIYDFRKIVLAPLTVLAGFAIGFFAIFQKSENKA
;
A
#
# COMPACT_ATOMS: atom_id res chain seq x y z
N MET A 1 62.09 -37.26 -23.54
CA MET A 1 60.93 -37.05 -22.66
C MET A 1 60.48 -35.60 -22.83
N ALA A 2 59.36 -35.35 -23.50
CA ALA A 2 58.83 -34.01 -23.71
C ALA A 2 57.33 -34.04 -23.45
N GLN A 3 56.96 -33.60 -22.25
CA GLN A 3 55.60 -33.40 -21.80
C GLN A 3 54.99 -32.26 -22.61
N LYS A 4 54.20 -32.61 -23.63
CA LYS A 4 53.36 -31.67 -24.35
C LYS A 4 52.20 -31.30 -23.44
N TYR A 5 52.31 -30.15 -22.79
CA TYR A 5 51.24 -29.51 -22.03
C TYR A 5 50.08 -29.16 -22.96
N THR A 6 49.03 -29.97 -22.96
CA THR A 6 47.73 -29.59 -23.52
C THR A 6 46.89 -28.99 -22.39
N ALA A 7 47.14 -27.71 -22.08
CA ALA A 7 46.22 -26.97 -21.21
C ALA A 7 44.93 -26.74 -22.01
N LYS A 8 43.89 -27.52 -21.70
CA LYS A 8 42.54 -27.27 -22.19
C LYS A 8 42.05 -25.97 -21.57
N TYR A 9 42.12 -24.87 -22.34
CA TYR A 9 41.38 -23.66 -22.01
C TYR A 9 39.91 -23.91 -22.31
N THR A 10 39.17 -24.36 -21.29
CA THR A 10 37.71 -24.34 -21.32
C THR A 10 37.29 -22.92 -21.02
N ALA A 11 36.70 -22.23 -22.01
CA ALA A 11 36.10 -20.91 -21.80
C ALA A 11 35.17 -20.93 -20.58
N PRO A 12 35.19 -19.91 -19.70
CA PRO A 12 34.30 -19.89 -18.55
C PRO A 12 32.86 -19.90 -19.07
N ALA A 13 32.11 -20.94 -18.68
CA ALA A 13 30.68 -21.01 -18.92
C ALA A 13 30.08 -19.69 -18.45
N ALA A 14 29.42 -18.96 -19.37
CA ALA A 14 28.76 -17.70 -19.10
C ALA A 14 27.94 -17.84 -17.80
N ALA A 15 28.41 -17.15 -16.75
CA ALA A 15 27.73 -17.13 -15.47
C ALA A 15 26.30 -16.65 -15.71
N LYS A 16 25.33 -17.55 -15.52
CA LYS A 16 23.92 -17.17 -15.45
C LYS A 16 23.81 -16.14 -14.34
N GLN A 17 23.66 -14.87 -14.73
CA GLN A 17 23.34 -13.81 -13.79
C GLN A 17 22.13 -14.29 -12.96
N PRO A 18 22.19 -14.28 -11.62
CA PRO A 18 21.02 -14.56 -10.82
C PRO A 18 19.99 -13.52 -11.22
N ARG A 19 18.94 -13.97 -11.92
CA ARG A 19 17.76 -13.15 -12.18
C ARG A 19 17.32 -12.62 -10.82
N PRO A 20 17.08 -11.30 -10.66
CA PRO A 20 16.58 -10.79 -9.39
C PRO A 20 15.30 -11.57 -9.09
N GLU A 21 15.40 -12.45 -8.10
CA GLU A 21 14.28 -13.18 -7.54
C GLU A 21 13.28 -12.11 -7.12
N SER A 22 12.10 -12.14 -7.71
CA SER A 22 11.03 -11.19 -7.43
C SER A 22 10.74 -11.25 -5.94
N ALA A 23 11.32 -10.32 -5.17
CA ALA A 23 11.10 -10.22 -3.75
C ALA A 23 9.58 -10.23 -3.51
N PRO A 24 9.08 -11.07 -2.58
CA PRO A 24 7.65 -11.12 -2.33
C PRO A 24 7.17 -9.72 -1.95
N ALA A 25 6.10 -9.26 -2.61
CA ALA A 25 5.51 -7.97 -2.31
C ALA A 25 5.13 -7.94 -0.82
N GLN A 26 5.91 -7.22 -0.01
CA GLN A 26 5.61 -7.01 1.39
C GLN A 26 4.40 -6.08 1.45
N PHE A 27 3.23 -6.65 1.74
CA PHE A 27 2.05 -5.84 2.02
C PHE A 27 2.28 -5.04 3.31
N VAL A 28 2.09 -3.72 3.21
CA VAL A 28 2.24 -2.79 4.34
C VAL A 28 1.15 -3.02 5.40
N PHE A 29 0.01 -3.60 4.99
CA PHE A 29 -1.15 -3.82 5.85
C PHE A 29 -1.61 -5.27 5.82
N GLY A 30 -2.12 -5.77 6.95
CA GLY A 30 -2.88 -7.02 6.98
C GLY A 30 -4.25 -6.87 6.31
N LYS A 31 -4.82 -8.01 5.90
CA LYS A 31 -6.11 -8.06 5.15
C LYS A 31 -7.26 -7.35 5.87
N ASN A 32 -7.33 -7.42 7.20
CA ASN A 32 -8.39 -6.76 7.97
C ASN A 32 -8.23 -5.25 7.98
N ASN A 33 -7.01 -4.76 8.19
CA ASN A 33 -6.68 -3.34 8.15
C ASN A 33 -6.96 -2.71 6.79
N TYR A 34 -6.71 -3.45 5.72
CA TYR A 34 -7.04 -3.01 4.37
C TYR A 34 -8.55 -2.75 4.19
N ARG A 35 -9.41 -3.56 4.82
CA ARG A 35 -10.87 -3.32 4.81
C ARG A 35 -11.26 -2.07 5.60
N VAL A 36 -10.67 -1.86 6.77
CA VAL A 36 -10.92 -0.66 7.59
C VAL A 36 -10.41 0.59 6.86
N PHE A 37 -9.28 0.51 6.17
CA PHE A 37 -8.75 1.60 5.36
C PHE A 37 -9.68 1.95 4.18
N LEU A 38 -10.21 0.93 3.49
CA LEU A 38 -11.23 1.14 2.45
C LEU A 38 -12.50 1.81 2.99
N LEU A 39 -12.94 1.41 4.20
CA LEU A 39 -14.06 2.06 4.86
C LEU A 39 -13.75 3.53 5.18
N ALA A 40 -12.52 3.83 5.62
CA ALA A 40 -12.07 5.19 5.87
C ALA A 40 -12.19 6.07 4.61
N ILE A 41 -11.75 5.54 3.46
CA ILE A 41 -11.87 6.21 2.16
C ILE A 41 -13.35 6.48 1.84
N ALA A 42 -14.24 5.49 2.05
CA ALA A 42 -15.67 5.68 1.81
C ALA A 42 -16.27 6.80 2.67
N VAL A 43 -15.87 6.90 3.95
CA VAL A 43 -16.30 7.98 4.86
C VAL A 43 -15.79 9.35 4.39
N VAL A 44 -14.54 9.44 3.95
CA VAL A 44 -13.98 10.68 3.41
C VAL A 44 -14.76 11.13 2.17
N ILE A 45 -15.04 10.21 1.24
CA ILE A 45 -15.84 10.48 0.04
C ILE A 45 -17.24 10.97 0.44
N LEU A 46 -17.89 10.32 1.41
CA LEU A 46 -19.19 10.77 1.92
C LEU A 46 -19.13 12.19 2.50
N GLY A 47 -18.07 12.55 3.24
CA GLY A 47 -17.89 13.89 3.76
C GLY A 47 -17.78 14.95 2.65
N PHE A 48 -17.07 14.64 1.56
CA PHE A 48 -17.01 15.52 0.39
C PHE A 48 -18.34 15.59 -0.37
N ILE A 49 -19.08 14.48 -0.46
CA ILE A 49 -20.43 14.47 -1.05
C ILE A 49 -21.39 15.34 -0.22
N LEU A 50 -21.31 15.30 1.11
CA LEU A 50 -22.10 16.18 1.99
C LEU A 50 -21.79 17.67 1.76
N MET A 51 -20.54 17.99 1.43
CA MET A 51 -20.13 19.35 1.09
C MET A 51 -20.65 19.77 -0.30
N MET A 52 -20.76 18.81 -1.22
CA MET A 52 -21.23 19.02 -2.59
C MET A 52 -22.74 19.26 -2.61
N GLY A 53 -23.19 20.31 -3.30
CA GLY A 53 -24.61 20.60 -3.51
C GLY A 53 -24.89 22.08 -3.66
N THR A 54 -26.01 22.41 -4.31
CA THR A 54 -26.43 23.79 -4.63
C THR A 54 -27.22 24.47 -3.52
N THR A 55 -27.51 23.77 -2.42
CA THR A 55 -28.11 24.36 -1.21
C THR A 55 -27.19 25.41 -0.58
N ASP A 56 -27.78 26.32 0.21
CA ASP A 56 -27.07 27.42 0.88
C ASP A 56 -25.72 26.98 1.49
N ILE A 57 -24.66 27.72 1.17
CA ILE A 57 -23.31 27.47 1.68
C ILE A 57 -23.22 27.66 3.19
N TYR A 58 -24.15 28.40 3.79
CA TYR A 58 -24.21 28.64 5.23
C TYR A 58 -24.96 27.56 6.02
N ASP A 59 -25.39 26.47 5.37
CA ASP A 59 -25.99 25.33 6.05
C ASP A 59 -24.99 24.69 7.03
N PHE A 60 -25.46 24.46 8.26
CA PHE A 60 -24.70 23.78 9.32
C PHE A 60 -24.12 22.44 8.83
N ARG A 61 -24.84 21.73 7.95
CA ARG A 61 -24.34 20.48 7.37
C ARG A 61 -23.05 20.66 6.58
N LYS A 62 -22.90 21.77 5.85
CA LYS A 62 -21.72 22.00 5.01
C LYS A 62 -20.58 22.66 5.77
N ILE A 63 -20.89 23.58 6.69
CA ILE A 63 -19.86 24.28 7.47
C ILE A 63 -19.27 23.40 8.55
N VAL A 64 -20.10 22.60 9.23
CA VAL A 64 -19.67 21.85 10.42
C VAL A 64 -19.66 20.34 10.16
N LEU A 65 -20.80 19.78 9.74
CA LEU A 65 -20.95 18.32 9.69
C LEU A 65 -20.06 17.68 8.61
N ALA A 66 -19.97 18.29 7.43
CA ALA A 66 -19.18 17.76 6.32
C ALA A 66 -17.67 17.75 6.63
N PRO A 67 -17.03 18.87 7.05
CA PRO A 67 -15.63 18.85 7.44
C PRO A 67 -15.35 17.90 8.61
N LEU A 68 -16.26 17.82 9.59
CA LEU A 68 -16.11 16.91 10.72
C LEU A 68 -16.15 15.44 10.26
N THR A 69 -17.02 15.11 9.30
CA THR A 69 -17.10 13.76 8.72
C THR A 69 -15.81 13.40 7.97
N VAL A 70 -15.25 14.34 7.22
CA VAL A 70 -13.96 14.15 6.54
C VAL A 70 -12.83 13.92 7.55
N LEU A 71 -12.77 14.72 8.62
CA LEU A 71 -11.78 14.55 9.70
C LEU A 71 -11.92 13.19 10.40
N ALA A 72 -13.16 12.75 10.67
CA ALA A 72 -13.42 11.43 11.22
C ALA A 72 -12.94 10.31 10.29
N GLY A 73 -13.18 10.45 8.97
CA GLY A 73 -12.66 9.52 7.96
C GLY A 73 -11.13 9.44 7.98
N PHE A 74 -10.43 10.56 8.08
CA PHE A 74 -8.97 10.57 8.23
C PHE A 74 -8.50 9.94 9.55
N ALA A 75 -9.19 10.19 10.66
CA ALA A 75 -8.88 9.54 11.94
C ALA A 75 -9.00 8.01 11.86
N ILE A 76 -10.05 7.50 11.22
CA ILE A 76 -10.22 6.06 10.95
C ILE A 76 -9.10 5.54 10.05
N GLY A 77 -8.70 6.32 9.04
CA GLY A 77 -7.59 5.97 8.14
C GLY A 77 -6.26 5.85 8.90
N PHE A 78 -5.93 6.83 9.75
CA PHE A 78 -4.75 6.75 10.61
C PHE A 78 -4.83 5.54 11.55
N PHE A 79 -5.98 5.29 12.17
CA PHE A 79 -6.18 4.12 12.99
C PHE A 79 -5.94 2.82 12.21
N ALA A 80 -6.44 2.70 10.99
CA ALA A 80 -6.22 1.53 10.13
C ALA A 80 -4.74 1.30 9.78
N ILE A 81 -3.97 2.37 9.63
CA ILE A 81 -2.52 2.33 9.36
C ILE A 81 -1.75 1.91 10.62
N PHE A 82 -2.06 2.49 11.77
CA PHE A 82 -1.37 2.19 13.04
C PHE A 82 -1.78 0.86 13.66
N GLN A 83 -2.98 0.37 13.34
CA GLN A 83 -3.46 -0.89 13.87
C GLN A 83 -2.53 -2.01 13.41
N LYS A 84 -1.83 -2.64 14.33
CA LYS A 84 -0.99 -3.79 13.99
C LYS A 84 -1.92 -4.95 13.66
N SER A 85 -1.88 -5.46 12.44
CA SER A 85 -2.58 -6.70 12.12
C SER A 85 -1.89 -7.83 12.87
N GLU A 86 -2.49 -8.31 13.96
CA GLU A 86 -2.16 -9.63 14.48
C GLU A 86 -2.48 -10.61 13.35
N ASN A 87 -1.42 -11.09 12.71
CA ASN A 87 -1.48 -12.26 11.87
C ASN A 87 -1.97 -13.39 12.78
N LYS A 88 -3.29 -13.62 12.83
CA LYS A 88 -3.78 -14.96 13.17
C LYS A 88 -3.30 -15.84 12.02
N ALA A 89 -2.19 -16.52 12.30
CA ALA A 89 -1.49 -17.43 11.41
C ALA A 89 -2.43 -18.45 10.79
#